data_AF-A0A838WG58-F1
#
_entry.id   AF-A0A838WG58-F1
#
_cell.length_a   1.000
_cell.length_b   1.000
_cell.length_c   1.000
_cell.angle_alpha   90.00
_cell.angle_beta   90.00
_cell.angle_gamma   90.00
#
_symmetry.space_group_name_H-M   'P 1'
#
loop_
_entity.id
_entity.type
_entity.pdbx_description
1 polymer ?
#
loop_
_entity_poly.entity_id
_entity_poly.type
_entity_poly.pdbx_seq_one_letter_code
_entity_poly.pdbx_strand_id
1 'polypeptide(L)'
;MRISTVVLVLLLAGCGPTVQSMTLSPERSPARQADHPIPIYRSSVPHCAFEEVGLLIGSPRWRSLDRLAERMRADARRMGGDAIIALSTRQPVSGGSVIGVSMQDASPALIIGTVAGDESRQFVATVIRFTDPLCSR
;
A
#
# COMPACT_ATOMS: atom_id res chain seq x y z
N MET A 1 -4.01 20.46 38.50
CA MET A 1 -3.15 19.82 37.47
C MET A 1 -4.04 19.23 36.39
N ARG A 2 -4.17 19.92 35.24
CA ARG A 2 -5.00 19.52 34.09
C ARG A 2 -4.15 18.86 33.00
N ILE A 3 -3.38 17.84 33.40
CA ILE A 3 -2.59 17.00 32.50
C ILE A 3 -3.18 15.60 32.65
N SER A 4 -4.24 15.27 31.91
CA SER A 4 -4.74 13.88 31.93
C SER A 4 -5.56 13.49 30.69
N THR A 5 -6.30 14.41 30.06
CA THR A 5 -7.08 14.06 28.87
C THR A 5 -6.28 14.12 27.57
N VAL A 6 -5.37 15.08 27.40
CA VAL A 6 -4.61 15.25 26.14
C VAL A 6 -3.62 14.10 25.91
N VAL A 7 -2.95 13.63 26.97
CA VAL A 7 -1.98 12.52 26.90
C VAL A 7 -2.66 11.20 26.54
N LEU A 8 -3.85 10.95 27.10
CA LEU A 8 -4.62 9.75 26.80
C LEU A 8 -5.11 9.72 25.34
N VAL A 9 -5.55 10.87 24.80
CA VAL A 9 -6.02 10.98 23.42
C VAL A 9 -4.88 10.81 22.41
N LEU A 10 -3.67 11.32 22.71
CA LEU A 10 -2.50 11.12 21.84
C LEU A 10 -2.06 9.65 21.77
N LEU A 11 -2.17 8.89 22.86
CA LEU A 11 -1.80 7.47 22.89
C LEU A 11 -2.73 6.59 22.03
N LEU A 12 -3.98 7.00 21.85
CA LEU A 12 -4.98 6.26 21.07
C LEU A 12 -4.85 6.49 19.54
N ALA A 13 -4.13 7.52 19.10
CA ALA A 13 -4.00 7.85 17.68
C ALA A 13 -3.06 6.92 16.88
N GLY A 14 -2.30 6.04 17.56
CA GLY A 14 -1.24 5.22 16.93
C GLY A 14 -1.63 3.80 16.51
N CYS A 15 -2.87 3.34 16.75
CA CYS A 15 -3.25 1.92 16.54
C CYS A 15 -4.00 1.65 15.22
N GLY A 16 -3.54 2.23 14.11
CA GLY A 16 -4.07 1.97 12.77
C GLY A 16 -3.24 0.94 11.98
N PRO A 17 -3.82 0.27 10.96
CA PRO A 17 -3.04 -0.47 9.97
C PRO A 17 -2.14 0.49 9.18
N THR A 18 -0.94 0.03 8.82
CA THR A 18 -0.01 0.79 7.99
C THR A 18 -0.14 0.36 6.54
N VAL A 19 -0.30 1.33 5.64
CA VAL A 19 -0.33 1.13 4.19
C VAL A 19 0.64 2.10 3.56
N GLN A 20 1.60 1.56 2.81
CA GLN A 20 2.51 2.31 1.95
C GLN A 20 1.94 2.33 0.54
N SER A 21 2.00 3.50 -0.11
CA SER A 21 1.50 3.70 -1.47
C SER A 21 2.60 4.23 -2.37
N MET A 22 2.70 3.69 -3.58
CA MET A 22 3.59 4.17 -4.64
C MET A 22 2.77 4.45 -5.88
N THR A 23 2.91 5.63 -6.48
CA THR A 23 2.25 6.00 -7.74
C THR A 23 3.16 5.64 -8.90
N LEU A 24 2.61 4.97 -9.92
CA LEU A 24 3.37 4.48 -11.08
C LEU A 24 3.19 5.36 -12.32
N SER A 25 2.09 6.09 -12.41
CA SER A 25 1.82 6.97 -13.55
C SER A 25 2.47 8.36 -13.35
N PRO A 26 3.20 8.91 -14.35
CA PRO A 26 3.81 10.23 -14.27
C PRO A 26 2.77 11.36 -14.25
N GLU A 27 1.58 11.09 -14.79
CA GLU A 27 0.45 12.01 -14.75
C GLU A 27 -0.40 11.73 -13.51
N ARG A 28 -0.42 12.69 -12.57
CA ARG A 28 -1.18 12.52 -11.32
C ARG A 28 -2.68 12.54 -11.65
N SER A 29 -3.25 11.35 -11.74
CA SER A 29 -4.69 11.13 -11.88
C SER A 29 -5.47 11.87 -10.80
N PRO A 30 -6.60 12.53 -11.13
CA PRO A 30 -7.44 13.15 -10.11
C PRO A 30 -7.98 12.10 -9.15
N ALA A 31 -8.00 12.43 -7.86
CA ALA A 31 -8.55 11.55 -6.83
C ALA A 31 -10.05 11.27 -7.09
N ARG A 32 -10.48 10.05 -6.80
CA ARG A 32 -11.90 9.66 -6.81
C ARG A 32 -12.61 10.24 -5.58
N GLN A 33 -13.92 10.47 -5.71
CA GLN A 33 -14.77 10.90 -4.60
C GLN A 33 -14.72 9.88 -3.45
N ALA A 34 -14.97 10.35 -2.21
CA ALA A 34 -14.89 9.51 -1.02
C ALA A 34 -15.79 8.26 -1.09
N ASP A 35 -16.94 8.41 -1.74
CA ASP A 35 -17.99 7.38 -1.83
C ASP A 35 -17.83 6.49 -3.06
N HIS A 36 -16.81 6.73 -3.90
CA HIS A 36 -16.55 5.92 -5.08
C HIS A 36 -16.24 4.47 -4.67
N PRO A 37 -16.96 3.47 -5.24
CA PRO A 37 -16.73 2.07 -4.92
C PRO A 37 -15.37 1.62 -5.45
N ILE A 38 -14.58 0.96 -4.59
CA ILE A 38 -13.31 0.34 -4.98
C ILE A 38 -13.44 -1.18 -4.80
N PRO A 39 -13.83 -1.93 -5.85
CA PRO A 39 -13.80 -3.39 -5.83
C PRO A 39 -12.37 -3.90 -5.64
N ILE A 40 -12.26 -5.01 -4.89
CA ILE A 40 -11.00 -5.72 -4.68
C ILE A 40 -11.08 -7.07 -5.38
N TYR A 41 -10.32 -7.22 -6.46
CA TYR A 41 -10.23 -8.46 -7.23
C TYR A 41 -9.16 -9.37 -6.61
N ARG A 42 -9.52 -10.63 -6.33
CA ARG A 42 -8.57 -11.64 -5.87
C ARG A 42 -8.01 -12.38 -7.07
N SER A 43 -6.73 -12.14 -7.40
CA SER A 43 -5.93 -12.84 -8.42
C SER A 43 -6.46 -12.88 -9.88
N SER A 44 -7.76 -12.73 -10.12
CA SER A 44 -8.34 -12.61 -11.45
C SER A 44 -8.28 -11.16 -11.91
N VAL A 45 -7.61 -10.95 -13.03
CA VAL A 45 -7.56 -9.66 -13.72
C VAL A 45 -8.98 -9.31 -14.22
N PRO A 46 -9.46 -8.07 -14.04
CA PRO A 46 -10.76 -7.67 -14.57
C PRO A 46 -10.78 -7.75 -16.11
N HIS A 47 -11.95 -8.04 -16.66
CA HIS A 47 -12.13 -8.23 -18.12
C HIS A 47 -11.93 -6.94 -18.93
N CYS A 48 -12.03 -5.79 -18.27
CA CYS A 48 -11.90 -4.48 -18.90
C CYS A 48 -10.44 -4.09 -19.06
N ALA A 49 -10.15 -3.29 -20.08
CA ALA A 49 -8.84 -2.66 -20.22
C ALA A 49 -8.60 -1.67 -19.06
N PHE A 50 -7.40 -1.70 -18.49
CA PHE A 50 -6.99 -0.84 -17.39
C PHE A 50 -5.52 -0.47 -17.52
N GLU A 51 -5.16 0.61 -16.83
CA GLU A 51 -3.78 1.00 -16.56
C GLU A 51 -3.46 0.81 -15.07
N GLU A 52 -2.22 0.48 -14.77
CA GLU A 52 -1.72 0.42 -13.39
C GLU A 52 -1.32 1.83 -12.95
N VAL A 53 -2.02 2.36 -11.94
CA VAL A 53 -1.77 3.73 -11.45
C VAL A 53 -0.94 3.74 -10.18
N GLY A 54 -0.88 2.61 -9.45
CA GLY A 54 -0.08 2.54 -8.24
C GLY A 54 0.02 1.15 -7.62
N LEU A 55 0.84 1.08 -6.58
CA LEU A 55 1.04 -0.09 -5.74
C LEU A 55 0.71 0.26 -4.28
N LEU A 56 0.04 -0.65 -3.59
CA LEU A 56 -0.26 -0.60 -2.16
C LEU A 56 0.43 -1.77 -1.47
N ILE A 57 1.13 -1.49 -0.38
CA ILE A 57 1.70 -2.50 0.50
C ILE A 57 1.13 -2.26 1.90
N GLY A 58 0.38 -3.23 2.41
CA GLY A 58 -0.30 -3.10 3.67
C GLY A 58 0.04 -4.21 4.65
N SER A 59 0.15 -3.86 5.92
CA SER A 59 0.31 -4.83 7.01
C SER A 59 -0.82 -4.66 8.03
N PRO A 60 -1.55 -5.73 8.40
CA PRO A 60 -2.62 -5.63 9.37
C PRO A 60 -2.03 -5.53 10.77
N ARG A 61 -2.18 -4.38 11.41
CA ARG A 61 -1.95 -4.27 12.86
C ARG A 61 -3.15 -4.95 13.54
N TRP A 62 -2.90 -6.12 14.15
CA TRP A 62 -3.87 -6.91 14.94
C TRP A 62 -4.98 -7.62 14.13
N ARG A 63 -4.61 -8.34 13.07
CA ARG A 63 -5.47 -9.27 12.28
C ARG A 63 -6.78 -8.71 11.69
N SER A 64 -7.09 -7.41 11.81
CA SER A 64 -8.29 -6.84 11.21
C SER A 64 -8.09 -6.59 9.71
N LEU A 65 -8.43 -7.60 8.90
CA LEU A 65 -8.36 -7.52 7.44
C LEU A 65 -9.35 -6.49 6.87
N ASP A 66 -10.49 -6.29 7.51
CA ASP A 66 -11.50 -5.31 7.06
C ASP A 66 -10.99 -3.87 7.16
N ARG A 67 -10.33 -3.52 8.27
CA ARG A 67 -9.70 -2.20 8.44
C ARG A 67 -8.56 -1.98 7.46
N LEU A 68 -7.79 -3.03 7.18
CA LEU A 68 -6.74 -2.98 6.17
C LEU A 68 -7.33 -2.75 4.77
N ALA A 69 -8.37 -3.50 4.40
CA ALA A 69 -9.06 -3.36 3.13
C ALA A 69 -9.64 -1.96 2.96
N GLU A 70 -10.29 -1.40 4.00
CA GLU A 70 -10.85 -0.06 3.92
C GLU A 70 -9.77 1.02 3.78
N ARG A 71 -8.64 0.85 4.47
CA ARG A 71 -7.50 1.75 4.29
C ARG A 71 -6.94 1.69 2.86
N MET A 72 -6.80 0.48 2.32
CA MET A 72 -6.35 0.30 0.93
C MET A 72 -7.32 0.93 -0.08
N ARG A 73 -8.65 0.82 0.13
CA ARG A 73 -9.63 1.52 -0.71
C ARG A 73 -9.47 3.03 -0.64
N ALA A 74 -9.27 3.59 0.55
CA ALA A 74 -9.06 5.02 0.72
C ALA A 74 -7.79 5.52 0.00
N ASP A 75 -6.69 4.78 0.09
CA ASP A 75 -5.45 5.11 -0.60
C ASP A 75 -5.57 4.92 -2.14
N ALA A 76 -6.31 3.91 -2.61
CA ALA A 76 -6.62 3.73 -4.03
C ALA A 76 -7.46 4.89 -4.60
N ARG A 77 -8.50 5.35 -3.87
CA ARG A 77 -9.30 6.53 -4.26
C ARG A 77 -8.41 7.78 -4.41
N ARG A 78 -7.50 7.99 -3.46
CA ARG A 78 -6.54 9.12 -3.50
C ARG A 78 -5.61 9.05 -4.70
N MET A 79 -5.30 7.85 -5.19
CA MET A 79 -4.50 7.65 -6.40
C MET A 79 -5.30 7.74 -7.70
N GLY A 80 -6.62 7.97 -7.62
CA GLY A 80 -7.50 8.03 -8.80
C GLY A 80 -7.81 6.66 -9.40
N GLY A 81 -7.62 5.58 -8.64
CA GLY A 81 -7.92 4.22 -9.08
C GLY A 81 -9.41 3.87 -8.99
N ASP A 82 -9.81 2.92 -9.82
CA ASP A 82 -11.17 2.37 -9.90
C ASP A 82 -11.28 1.00 -9.24
N ALA A 83 -10.16 0.28 -9.11
CA ALA A 83 -10.14 -1.02 -8.46
C ALA A 83 -8.77 -1.36 -7.88
N ILE A 84 -8.76 -2.39 -7.03
CA ILE A 84 -7.54 -2.99 -6.49
C ILE A 84 -7.46 -4.44 -6.95
N ILE A 85 -6.32 -4.85 -7.48
CA ILE A 85 -5.98 -6.26 -7.70
C ILE A 85 -5.11 -6.70 -6.53
N ALA A 86 -5.65 -7.56 -5.67
CA ALA A 86 -4.91 -8.11 -4.55
C ALA A 86 -3.94 -9.18 -5.06
N LEU A 87 -2.64 -8.88 -4.96
CA LEU A 87 -1.56 -9.82 -5.21
C LEU A 87 -1.27 -10.52 -3.88
N SER A 88 -1.20 -11.85 -3.91
CA SER A 88 -1.02 -12.75 -2.77
C SER A 88 -0.14 -12.20 -1.63
N THR A 89 -0.49 -12.60 -0.40
CA THR A 89 0.34 -12.43 0.80
C THR A 89 1.78 -12.85 0.47
N ARG A 90 2.74 -11.91 0.54
CA ARG A 90 4.16 -12.30 0.53
C ARG A 90 4.45 -12.89 1.90
N GLN A 91 4.85 -14.17 1.95
CA GLN A 91 5.54 -14.66 3.13
C GLN A 91 6.83 -13.85 3.25
N PRO A 92 7.11 -13.22 4.40
CA PRO A 92 8.38 -12.55 4.61
C PRO A 92 9.49 -13.60 4.46
N VAL A 93 10.47 -13.31 3.60
CA VAL A 93 11.70 -14.10 3.53
C VAL A 93 12.56 -13.71 4.73
N SER A 94 12.73 -14.65 5.67
CA SER A 94 13.62 -14.44 6.81
C SER A 94 15.07 -14.63 6.34
N GLY A 95 15.93 -13.62 6.53
CA GLY A 95 17.38 -13.76 6.38
C GLY A 95 17.99 -13.42 5.02
N GLY A 96 17.39 -12.52 4.24
CA GLY A 96 18.03 -12.01 3.02
C GLY A 96 19.25 -11.13 3.33
N SER A 97 20.41 -11.43 2.75
CA SER A 97 21.54 -10.50 2.68
C SER A 97 21.45 -9.72 1.36
N VAL A 98 21.36 -8.39 1.44
CA VAL A 98 21.41 -7.52 0.28
C VAL A 98 22.82 -6.94 0.20
N ILE A 99 23.54 -7.27 -0.88
CA ILE A 99 24.82 -6.68 -1.22
C ILE A 99 24.54 -5.57 -2.23
N GLY A 100 24.60 -4.31 -1.78
CA GLY A 100 24.43 -3.13 -2.62
C GLY A 100 25.75 -2.37 -2.76
N VAL A 101 26.03 -1.86 -3.96
CA VAL A 101 27.10 -0.88 -4.16
C VAL A 101 26.44 0.50 -4.16
N SER A 102 26.71 1.33 -3.16
CA SER A 102 26.23 2.72 -3.14
C SER A 102 27.17 3.58 -3.97
N MET A 103 26.63 4.28 -4.96
CA MET A 103 27.36 5.26 -5.79
C MET A 103 27.05 6.70 -5.34
N GLN A 104 26.94 6.94 -4.03
CA GLN A 104 26.61 8.28 -3.51
C GLN A 104 27.79 9.25 -3.45
N ASP A 105 29.01 8.78 -3.71
CA ASP A 105 30.20 9.60 -3.93
C ASP A 105 31.13 8.90 -4.91
N ALA A 106 32.17 9.61 -5.42
CA ALA A 106 33.16 9.12 -6.40
C ALA A 106 34.01 7.92 -5.92
N SER A 107 33.58 7.20 -4.88
CA SER A 107 34.18 5.97 -4.37
C SER A 107 33.06 4.95 -4.08
N PRO A 108 33.02 3.80 -4.77
CA PRO A 108 31.99 2.79 -4.52
C PRO A 108 32.17 2.19 -3.13
N ALA A 109 31.17 2.37 -2.26
CA ALA A 109 31.13 1.72 -0.96
C ALA A 109 30.28 0.43 -1.04
N LEU A 110 30.86 -0.69 -0.60
CA LEU A 110 30.15 -1.96 -0.46
C LEU A 110 29.29 -1.91 0.81
N ILE A 111 27.97 -1.96 0.65
CA ILE A 111 27.03 -2.02 1.78
C ILE A 111 26.47 -3.43 1.85
N ILE A 112 26.76 -4.12 2.95
CA ILE A 112 26.19 -5.43 3.29
C ILE A 112 25.10 -5.18 4.34
N GLY A 113 23.85 -5.29 3.93
CA GLY A 113 22.70 -5.15 4.82
C GLY A 113 22.00 -6.49 5.02
N THR A 114 21.67 -6.82 6.26
CA THR A 114 20.74 -7.92 6.58
C THR A 114 19.33 -7.35 6.71
N VAL A 115 18.38 -7.84 5.91
CA VAL A 115 16.96 -7.52 6.13
C VAL A 115 16.40 -8.48 7.17
N ALA A 116 16.13 -7.97 8.37
CA ALA A 116 15.34 -8.68 9.37
C ALA A 116 13.88 -8.72 8.86
N GLY A 117 13.41 -9.91 8.50
CA GLY A 117 12.03 -10.11 8.06
C GLY A 117 11.07 -9.90 9.22
N ASP A 118 10.24 -8.87 9.13
CA ASP A 118 9.09 -8.70 10.02
C ASP A 118 8.05 -9.80 9.68
N GLU A 119 7.73 -10.68 10.62
CA GLU A 119 6.76 -11.80 10.44
C GLU A 119 5.30 -11.34 10.19
N SER A 120 5.10 -10.05 9.97
CA SER A 120 3.82 -9.48 9.58
C SER A 120 3.43 -9.96 8.18
N ARG A 121 2.27 -10.61 8.06
CA ARG A 121 1.65 -10.92 6.76
C ARG A 121 1.49 -9.65 5.94
N GLN A 122 2.35 -9.46 4.93
CA GLN A 122 2.28 -8.32 4.03
C GLN A 122 1.32 -8.61 2.88
N PHE A 123 0.43 -7.67 2.61
CA PHE A 123 -0.49 -7.69 1.49
C PHE A 123 0.00 -6.71 0.45
N VAL A 124 0.18 -7.18 -0.78
CA VAL A 124 0.57 -6.34 -1.90
C VAL A 124 -0.65 -6.20 -2.83
N ALA A 125 -0.91 -5.01 -3.31
CA ALA A 125 -2.06 -4.76 -4.16
C ALA A 125 -1.68 -3.77 -5.26
N THR A 126 -2.14 -4.00 -6.47
CA THR A 126 -2.01 -3.05 -7.58
C THR A 126 -3.30 -2.24 -7.66
N VAL A 127 -3.16 -0.92 -7.72
CA VAL A 127 -4.27 0.00 -7.97
C VAL A 127 -4.36 0.21 -9.47
N ILE A 128 -5.54 -0.03 -10.02
CA ILE A 128 -5.80 0.09 -11.45
C ILE A 128 -6.84 1.17 -11.71
N ARG A 129 -6.79 1.75 -12.90
CA ARG A 129 -7.80 2.65 -13.44
C ARG A 129 -8.30 2.09 -14.76
N PHE A 130 -9.61 2.02 -14.93
CA PHE A 130 -10.18 1.51 -16.18
C PHE A 130 -10.02 2.55 -17.28
N THR A 131 -9.51 2.11 -18.43
CA THR A 131 -9.44 2.94 -19.63
C THR A 131 -10.77 2.95 -20.38
N ASP A 132 -11.59 1.91 -20.17
CA ASP A 132 -12.94 1.83 -20.70
C ASP A 132 -13.96 2.52 -19.75
N PRO A 133 -14.67 3.57 -20.21
CA PRO A 133 -15.65 4.30 -19.40
C PRO A 133 -16.88 3.47 -19.00
N LEU A 134 -17.14 2.34 -19.67
CA LEU A 134 -18.20 1.42 -19.27
C LEU A 134 -17.85 0.66 -17.99
N CYS A 135 -16.56 0.55 -17.67
CA CYS A 135 -16.05 -0.17 -16.52
C CYS A 135 -15.69 0.74 -15.33
N SER A 136 -15.60 2.06 -15.54
CA SER A 136 -15.22 3.03 -14.51
C SER A 136 -16.39 3.58 -13.68
N ARG A 137 -17.52 2.84 -13.59
CA ARG A 137 -18.74 3.28 -12.89
C ARG A 137 -18.75 2.88 -11.42
#